data_AF-A0A9Y4TZV2-F1
#
_entry.id   AF-A0A9Y4TZV2-F1
#
_cell.length_a   1.000
_cell.length_b   1.000
_cell.length_c   1.000
_cell.angle_alpha   90.00
_cell.angle_beta   90.00
_cell.angle_gamma   90.00
#
_symmetry.space_group_name_H-M   'P 1'
#
loop_
_entity.id
_entity.type
_entity.pdbx_description
1 polymer ?
#
loop_
_entity_poly.entity_id
_entity_poly.type
_entity_poly.pdbx_seq_one_letter_code
_entity_poly.pdbx_strand_id
1 'polypeptide(L)'
;ILKILVRAVVENLTDSEGQQAGALQSKLKELFGRISSRHSSDAEIWRQYALLYGGGHSSNPEDNEKALQFLSKAHRCDVQTGGWEKEPALFKEVIKRGIHMGEVTVSCSEKKSNPSEALQMLSTTRLSLRSLATKAKQMHTDVATGQIHTELQDGVATLEQLITELQELSGKLRNQSQ
;
A
#
# COMPACT_ATOMS: atom_id res chain seq x y z
N ILE A 1 -9.99 -16.26 -9.68
CA ILE A 1 -8.91 -17.26 -9.90
C ILE A 1 -7.55 -16.74 -9.41
N LEU A 2 -7.03 -15.60 -9.90
CA LEU A 2 -5.69 -15.10 -9.49
C LEU A 2 -5.49 -14.97 -7.97
N LYS A 3 -6.47 -14.40 -7.24
CA LYS A 3 -6.40 -14.30 -5.77
C LYS A 3 -6.23 -15.66 -5.08
N ILE A 4 -6.89 -16.70 -5.61
CA ILE A 4 -6.82 -18.07 -5.07
C ILE A 4 -5.41 -18.63 -5.29
N LEU A 5 -4.82 -18.40 -6.47
CA LEU A 5 -3.45 -18.83 -6.77
C LEU A 5 -2.43 -18.12 -5.87
N VAL A 6 -2.55 -16.80 -5.70
CA VAL A 6 -1.66 -16.04 -4.79
C VAL A 6 -1.80 -16.55 -3.37
N ARG A 7 -3.04 -16.72 -2.88
CA ARG A 7 -3.29 -17.26 -1.55
C ARG A 7 -2.65 -18.64 -1.37
N ALA A 8 -2.86 -19.56 -2.31
CA ALA A 8 -2.30 -20.91 -2.23
C ALA A 8 -0.77 -20.90 -2.13
N VAL A 9 -0.12 -20.06 -2.94
CA VAL A 9 1.35 -19.92 -2.93
C VAL A 9 1.86 -19.25 -1.66
N VAL A 10 1.23 -18.16 -1.22
CA VAL A 10 1.66 -17.39 -0.03
C VAL A 10 1.43 -18.16 1.27
N GLU A 11 0.30 -18.85 1.40
CA GLU A 11 0.00 -19.73 2.54
C GLU A 11 0.70 -21.11 2.44
N ASN A 12 1.45 -21.33 1.35
CA ASN A 12 2.16 -22.57 1.06
C ASN A 12 1.28 -23.84 1.18
N LEU A 13 0.05 -23.75 0.64
CA LEU A 13 -0.92 -24.84 0.72
C LEU A 13 -0.42 -26.10 0.00
N THR A 14 -0.82 -27.26 0.53
CA THR A 14 -0.50 -28.56 -0.05
C THR A 14 -1.56 -28.97 -1.07
N ASP A 15 -1.16 -29.46 -2.23
CA ASP A 15 -2.06 -30.01 -3.23
C ASP A 15 -2.47 -31.47 -2.92
N SER A 16 -3.30 -32.06 -3.79
CA SER A 16 -3.76 -33.45 -3.64
C SER A 16 -2.63 -34.48 -3.73
N GLU A 17 -1.49 -34.13 -4.30
CA GLU A 17 -0.30 -34.96 -4.47
C GLU A 17 0.74 -34.73 -3.36
N GLY A 18 0.40 -33.96 -2.32
CA GLY A 18 1.29 -33.65 -1.21
C GLY A 18 2.35 -32.58 -1.52
N GLN A 19 2.28 -31.91 -2.69
CA GLN A 19 3.24 -30.90 -3.08
C GLN A 19 2.86 -29.52 -2.53
N GLN A 20 3.87 -28.77 -2.10
CA GLN A 20 3.70 -27.42 -1.56
C GLN A 20 3.61 -26.37 -2.69
N ALA A 21 2.56 -25.57 -2.67
CA ALA A 21 2.32 -24.53 -3.68
C ALA A 21 3.40 -23.42 -3.69
N GLY A 22 4.15 -23.22 -2.61
CA GLY A 22 5.24 -22.25 -2.53
C GLY A 22 6.31 -22.45 -3.61
N ALA A 23 6.52 -23.69 -4.08
CA ALA A 23 7.42 -23.98 -5.20
C ALA A 23 7.02 -23.27 -6.51
N LEU A 24 5.77 -22.83 -6.65
CA LEU A 24 5.25 -22.11 -7.81
C LEU A 24 5.43 -20.59 -7.72
N GLN A 25 5.99 -20.05 -6.64
CA GLN A 25 6.10 -18.61 -6.42
C GLN A 25 6.84 -17.88 -7.56
N SER A 26 7.92 -18.45 -8.08
CA SER A 26 8.68 -17.87 -9.21
C SER A 26 7.83 -17.77 -10.48
N LYS A 27 7.15 -18.88 -10.85
CA LYS A 27 6.24 -18.93 -12.01
C LYS A 27 5.07 -17.97 -11.85
N LEU A 28 4.53 -17.84 -10.63
CA LEU A 28 3.44 -16.93 -10.36
C LEU A 28 3.89 -15.46 -10.45
N LYS A 29 5.10 -15.12 -9.97
CA LYS A 29 5.71 -13.80 -10.19
C LYS A 29 5.86 -13.48 -11.69
N GLU A 30 6.34 -14.42 -12.51
CA GLU A 30 6.42 -14.24 -13.96
C GLU A 30 5.05 -13.99 -14.60
N LEU A 31 4.03 -14.76 -14.21
CA LEU A 31 2.67 -14.59 -14.68
C LEU A 31 2.14 -13.18 -14.34
N PHE A 32 2.33 -12.73 -13.11
CA PHE A 32 1.94 -11.38 -12.70
C PHE A 32 2.72 -10.29 -13.43
N GLY A 33 3.99 -10.50 -13.77
CA GLY A 33 4.75 -9.63 -14.66
C GLY A 33 4.10 -9.46 -16.03
N ARG A 34 3.61 -10.55 -16.63
CA ARG A 34 2.91 -10.53 -17.93
C ARG A 34 1.49 -9.97 -17.86
N ILE A 35 0.76 -10.26 -16.78
CA ILE A 35 -0.62 -9.79 -16.61
C ILE A 35 -0.63 -8.28 -16.31
N SER A 36 0.24 -7.81 -15.41
CA SER A 36 0.31 -6.40 -15.04
C SER A 36 0.80 -5.50 -16.17
N SER A 37 1.51 -6.03 -17.17
CA SER A 37 1.85 -5.26 -18.37
C SER A 37 0.66 -5.05 -19.30
N ARG A 38 -0.29 -6.01 -19.36
CA ARG A 38 -1.52 -5.92 -20.16
C ARG A 38 -2.66 -5.20 -19.46
N HIS A 39 -2.73 -5.32 -18.13
CA HIS A 39 -3.78 -4.77 -17.27
C HIS A 39 -3.17 -3.83 -16.23
N SER A 40 -2.42 -2.83 -16.70
CA SER A 40 -1.65 -1.92 -15.85
C SER A 40 -2.50 -0.96 -15.01
N SER A 41 -3.79 -0.80 -15.34
CA SER A 41 -4.76 0.02 -14.61
C SER A 41 -5.52 -0.72 -13.51
N ASP A 42 -5.34 -2.05 -13.39
CA ASP A 42 -6.05 -2.84 -12.39
C ASP A 42 -5.31 -2.83 -11.05
N ALA A 43 -5.88 -2.13 -10.07
CA ALA A 43 -5.33 -2.03 -8.72
C ALA A 43 -5.21 -3.39 -8.02
N GLU A 44 -6.14 -4.31 -8.28
CA GLU A 44 -6.16 -5.62 -7.64
C GLU A 44 -4.99 -6.49 -8.11
N ILE A 45 -4.65 -6.43 -9.41
CA ILE A 45 -3.50 -7.14 -9.95
C ILE A 45 -2.22 -6.69 -9.24
N TRP A 46 -2.04 -5.38 -9.03
CA TRP A 46 -0.89 -4.85 -8.32
C TRP A 46 -0.85 -5.26 -6.84
N ARG A 47 -1.99 -5.26 -6.14
CA ARG A 47 -2.07 -5.73 -4.74
C ARG A 47 -1.68 -7.20 -4.61
N GLN A 48 -2.23 -8.05 -5.48
CA GLN A 48 -1.91 -9.47 -5.50
C GLN A 48 -0.43 -9.70 -5.85
N TYR A 49 0.16 -8.87 -6.72
CA TYR A 49 1.59 -8.94 -7.02
C TYR A 49 2.44 -8.58 -5.79
N ALA A 50 2.05 -7.54 -5.03
CA ALA A 50 2.75 -7.16 -3.79
C ALA A 50 2.77 -8.31 -2.76
N LEU A 51 1.69 -9.07 -2.64
CA LEU A 51 1.61 -10.23 -1.73
C LEU A 51 2.61 -11.33 -2.08
N LEU A 52 2.94 -11.53 -3.36
CA LEU A 52 3.97 -12.49 -3.78
C LEU A 52 5.38 -12.10 -3.34
N TYR A 53 5.57 -10.85 -2.94
CA TYR A 53 6.79 -10.30 -2.36
C TYR A 53 6.64 -10.08 -0.83
N GLY A 54 5.71 -10.77 -0.18
CA GLY A 54 5.49 -10.70 1.26
C GLY A 54 4.70 -9.49 1.74
N GLY A 55 4.18 -8.67 0.81
CA GLY A 55 3.28 -7.56 1.16
C GLY A 55 3.90 -6.50 2.07
N GLY A 56 5.23 -6.38 2.09
CA GLY A 56 5.95 -5.46 3.00
C GLY A 56 6.36 -6.07 4.34
N HIS A 57 6.07 -7.34 4.58
CA HIS A 57 6.41 -8.08 5.80
C HIS A 57 7.42 -9.22 5.55
N SER A 58 8.13 -9.20 4.42
CA SER A 58 9.20 -10.15 4.11
C SER A 58 10.42 -9.93 5.01
N SER A 59 11.16 -11.00 5.30
CA SER A 59 12.48 -10.92 5.92
C SER A 59 13.51 -10.28 4.98
N ASN A 60 13.29 -10.32 3.67
CA ASN A 60 14.15 -9.71 2.67
C ASN A 60 13.74 -8.24 2.39
N PRO A 61 14.63 -7.26 2.63
CA PRO A 61 14.36 -5.84 2.33
C PRO A 61 14.03 -5.57 0.86
N GLU A 62 14.67 -6.26 -0.09
CA GLU A 62 14.43 -6.05 -1.52
C GLU A 62 13.00 -6.46 -1.93
N ASP A 63 12.49 -7.54 -1.32
CA ASP A 63 11.11 -7.98 -1.54
C ASP A 63 10.13 -6.94 -0.99
N ASN A 64 10.41 -6.34 0.18
CA ASN A 64 9.57 -5.29 0.74
C ASN A 64 9.54 -4.02 -0.12
N GLU A 65 10.68 -3.62 -0.69
CA GLU A 65 10.73 -2.50 -1.64
C GLU A 65 9.94 -2.82 -2.92
N LYS A 66 10.01 -4.05 -3.42
CA LYS A 66 9.20 -4.49 -4.56
C LYS A 66 7.71 -4.49 -4.22
N ALA A 67 7.34 -5.00 -3.05
CA ALA A 67 5.96 -4.95 -2.57
C ALA A 67 5.46 -3.50 -2.49
N LEU A 68 6.26 -2.59 -1.94
CA LEU A 68 5.94 -1.17 -1.87
C LEU A 68 5.72 -0.55 -3.26
N GLN A 69 6.60 -0.82 -4.22
CA GLN A 69 6.44 -0.35 -5.60
C GLN A 69 5.09 -0.78 -6.19
N PHE A 70 4.65 -2.02 -5.93
CA PHE A 70 3.37 -2.51 -6.40
C PHE A 70 2.18 -1.93 -5.61
N LEU A 71 2.30 -1.76 -4.29
CA LEU A 71 1.29 -1.08 -3.47
C LEU A 71 1.08 0.38 -3.93
N SER A 72 2.14 1.11 -4.24
CA SER A 72 2.05 2.47 -4.77
C SER A 72 1.36 2.52 -6.14
N LYS A 73 1.61 1.54 -7.02
CA LYS A 73 0.89 1.41 -8.29
C LYS A 73 -0.59 1.10 -8.05
N ALA A 74 -0.90 0.16 -7.17
CA ALA A 74 -2.28 -0.17 -6.81
C ALA A 74 -3.04 1.06 -6.28
N HIS A 75 -2.43 1.79 -5.36
CA HIS A 75 -3.00 3.01 -4.79
C HIS A 75 -3.26 4.07 -5.87
N ARG A 76 -2.31 4.28 -6.79
CA ARG A 76 -2.50 5.17 -7.93
C ARG A 76 -3.69 4.74 -8.80
N CYS A 77 -3.83 3.45 -9.10
CA CYS A 77 -4.96 2.93 -9.88
C CYS A 77 -6.30 3.15 -9.17
N ASP A 78 -6.38 2.89 -7.86
CA ASP A 78 -7.58 3.15 -7.05
C ASP A 78 -7.96 4.64 -7.15
N VAL A 79 -7.00 5.54 -6.89
CA VAL A 79 -7.25 7.00 -6.90
C VAL A 79 -7.67 7.49 -8.29
N GLN A 80 -7.09 6.96 -9.36
CA GLN A 80 -7.39 7.38 -10.75
C GLN A 80 -8.74 6.88 -11.27
N THR A 81 -9.23 5.73 -10.78
CA THR A 81 -10.51 5.17 -11.25
C THR A 81 -11.69 6.05 -10.83
N GLY A 82 -11.57 6.74 -9.69
CA GLY A 82 -12.62 7.62 -9.15
C GLY A 82 -13.86 6.85 -8.72
N GLY A 83 -14.89 7.58 -8.29
CA GLY A 83 -16.19 7.01 -7.86
C GLY A 83 -16.20 6.45 -6.44
N TRP A 84 -15.03 6.19 -5.86
CA TRP A 84 -14.88 5.77 -4.46
C TRP A 84 -15.00 6.93 -3.47
N GLU A 85 -14.90 8.18 -3.93
CA GLU A 85 -14.69 9.33 -3.02
C GLU A 85 -15.93 9.82 -2.29
N LYS A 86 -17.12 9.40 -2.75
CA LYS A 86 -18.40 9.79 -2.17
C LYS A 86 -19.01 8.68 -1.33
N GLU A 87 -18.61 7.44 -1.59
CA GLU A 87 -19.15 6.25 -0.96
C GLU A 87 -18.28 5.92 0.27
N PRO A 88 -18.78 6.10 1.50
CA PRO A 88 -17.94 5.95 2.70
C PRO A 88 -17.30 4.58 2.84
N ALA A 89 -18.00 3.50 2.46
CA ALA A 89 -17.45 2.15 2.51
C ALA A 89 -16.24 1.97 1.57
N LEU A 90 -16.33 2.49 0.34
CA LEU A 90 -15.22 2.45 -0.61
C LEU A 90 -14.09 3.38 -0.20
N PHE A 91 -14.41 4.56 0.33
CA PHE A 91 -13.44 5.50 0.87
C PHE A 91 -12.62 4.90 2.01
N LYS A 92 -13.30 4.22 2.95
CA LYS A 92 -12.68 3.50 4.06
C LYS A 92 -11.67 2.46 3.58
N GLU A 93 -12.04 1.71 2.56
CA GLU A 93 -11.17 0.71 1.96
C GLU A 93 -9.94 1.32 1.28
N VAL A 94 -10.08 2.47 0.61
CA VAL A 94 -8.95 3.21 0.04
C VAL A 94 -8.04 3.79 1.14
N ILE A 95 -8.60 4.33 2.23
CA ILE A 95 -7.83 4.75 3.41
C ILE A 95 -7.02 3.58 3.96
N LYS A 96 -7.66 2.44 4.21
CA LYS A 96 -7.01 1.26 4.79
C LYS A 96 -5.82 0.80 3.95
N ARG A 97 -5.99 0.78 2.62
CA ARG A 97 -4.89 0.47 1.68
C ARG A 97 -3.79 1.53 1.67
N GLY A 98 -4.16 2.81 1.79
CA GLY A 98 -3.21 3.91 1.94
C GLY A 98 -2.37 3.79 3.22
N ILE A 99 -3.01 3.50 4.35
CA ILE A 99 -2.33 3.28 5.64
C ILE A 99 -1.33 2.14 5.52
N HIS A 100 -1.75 0.98 5.00
CA HIS A 100 -0.86 -0.16 4.78
C HIS A 100 0.35 0.21 3.89
N MET A 101 0.14 0.96 2.80
CA MET A 101 1.24 1.47 1.97
C MET A 101 2.18 2.37 2.78
N GLY A 102 1.66 3.22 3.66
CA GLY A 102 2.45 4.09 4.52
C GLY A 102 3.29 3.34 5.55
N GLU A 103 2.73 2.33 6.20
CA GLU A 103 3.44 1.47 7.16
C GLU A 103 4.60 0.74 6.50
N VAL A 104 4.36 0.17 5.30
CA VAL A 104 5.42 -0.48 4.51
C VAL A 104 6.50 0.53 4.09
N THR A 105 6.13 1.77 3.74
CA THR A 105 7.09 2.85 3.45
C THR A 105 7.97 3.16 4.65
N VAL A 106 7.41 3.25 5.86
CA VAL A 106 8.20 3.48 7.09
C VAL A 106 9.25 2.37 7.22
N SER A 107 8.82 1.11 7.20
CA SER A 107 9.73 -0.04 7.35
C SER A 107 10.81 -0.10 6.26
N CYS A 108 10.46 0.23 5.01
CA CYS A 108 11.44 0.26 3.91
C CYS A 108 12.44 1.41 4.07
N SER A 109 11.99 2.58 4.54
CA SER A 109 12.85 3.76 4.68
C SER A 109 13.95 3.58 5.73
N GLU A 110 13.66 2.88 6.83
CA GLU A 110 14.63 2.61 7.91
C GLU A 110 15.74 1.66 7.48
N LYS A 111 15.44 0.75 6.56
CA LYS A 111 16.38 -0.26 6.05
C LYS A 111 17.20 0.24 4.86
N LYS A 112 16.92 1.46 4.38
CA LYS A 112 17.51 2.00 3.15
C LYS A 112 18.91 2.57 3.42
N SER A 113 19.90 2.13 2.65
CA SER A 113 21.28 2.63 2.80
C SER A 113 21.47 4.04 2.23
N ASN A 114 20.64 4.48 1.29
CA ASN A 114 20.71 5.80 0.67
C ASN A 114 19.66 6.75 1.31
N PRO A 115 20.09 7.77 2.08
CA PRO A 115 19.18 8.72 2.72
C PRO A 115 18.30 9.50 1.74
N SER A 116 18.81 9.82 0.54
CA SER A 116 18.06 10.56 -0.48
C SER A 116 16.90 9.73 -1.02
N GLU A 117 17.11 8.44 -1.27
CA GLU A 117 16.06 7.51 -1.70
C GLU A 117 15.00 7.31 -0.59
N ALA A 118 15.45 7.16 0.66
CA ALA A 118 14.55 7.09 1.81
C ALA A 118 13.66 8.35 1.92
N LEU A 119 14.26 9.53 1.80
CA LEU A 119 13.56 10.82 1.81
C LEU A 119 12.54 10.94 0.68
N GLN A 120 12.89 10.50 -0.53
CA GLN A 120 11.99 10.51 -1.68
C GLN A 120 10.80 9.58 -1.45
N MET A 121 11.04 8.38 -0.92
CA MET A 121 10.00 7.39 -0.61
C MET A 121 9.00 7.91 0.44
N LEU A 122 9.51 8.44 1.55
CA LEU A 122 8.71 9.05 2.62
C LEU A 122 7.89 10.22 2.09
N SER A 123 8.51 11.11 1.31
CA SER A 123 7.86 12.32 0.78
C SER A 123 6.73 11.98 -0.20
N THR A 124 6.96 11.04 -1.12
CA THR A 124 5.97 10.63 -2.13
C THR A 124 4.74 9.99 -1.47
N THR A 125 4.98 9.10 -0.51
CA THR A 125 3.93 8.43 0.24
C THR A 125 3.13 9.43 1.06
N ARG A 126 3.81 10.31 1.81
CA ARG A 126 3.16 11.34 2.63
C ARG A 126 2.25 12.27 1.83
N LEU A 127 2.67 12.68 0.62
CA LEU A 127 1.83 13.49 -0.27
C LEU A 127 0.57 12.74 -0.71
N SER A 128 0.72 11.44 -1.03
CA SER A 128 -0.42 10.59 -1.40
C SER A 128 -1.42 10.46 -0.25
N LEU A 129 -0.93 10.18 0.97
CA LEU A 129 -1.78 10.09 2.17
C LEU A 129 -2.44 11.43 2.53
N ARG A 130 -1.73 12.56 2.40
CA ARG A 130 -2.31 13.89 2.60
C ARG A 130 -3.47 14.18 1.65
N SER A 131 -3.39 13.69 0.40
CA SER A 131 -4.49 13.84 -0.56
C SER A 131 -5.75 13.12 -0.09
N LEU A 132 -5.61 11.91 0.49
CA LEU A 132 -6.72 11.17 1.08
C LEU A 132 -7.31 11.88 2.29
N ALA A 133 -6.47 12.34 3.23
CA ALA A 133 -6.92 13.06 4.42
C ALA A 133 -7.68 14.35 4.06
N THR A 134 -7.17 15.08 3.06
CA THR A 134 -7.84 16.27 2.52
C THR A 134 -9.21 15.92 1.93
N LYS A 135 -9.29 14.83 1.15
CA LYS A 135 -10.56 14.42 0.54
C LYS A 135 -11.57 13.92 1.57
N ALA A 136 -11.11 13.29 2.65
CA ALA A 136 -11.96 12.88 3.78
C ALA A 136 -12.66 14.09 4.39
N LYS A 137 -11.90 15.16 4.67
CA LYS A 137 -12.42 16.42 5.22
C LYS A 137 -13.37 17.13 4.26
N GLN A 138 -13.15 17.03 2.95
CA GLN A 138 -14.00 17.67 1.95
C GLN A 138 -15.32 16.93 1.71
N MET A 139 -15.29 15.59 1.70
CA MET A 139 -16.40 14.78 1.19
C MET A 139 -17.19 14.07 2.29
N HIS A 140 -16.61 13.89 3.48
CA HIS A 140 -17.18 13.07 4.56
C HIS A 140 -17.25 13.80 5.90
N THR A 141 -17.21 15.14 5.86
CA THR A 141 -17.51 15.98 7.03
C THR A 141 -18.99 16.27 7.06
N ASP A 142 -19.64 15.91 8.16
CA ASP A 142 -21.04 16.24 8.41
C ASP A 142 -21.20 17.76 8.55
N VAL A 143 -22.15 18.32 7.81
CA VAL A 143 -22.34 19.77 7.70
C VAL A 143 -22.86 20.39 9.01
N ALA A 144 -23.63 19.64 9.81
CA ALA A 144 -24.23 20.15 11.04
C ALA A 144 -23.23 20.14 12.21
N THR A 145 -22.38 19.13 12.29
CA THR A 145 -21.43 18.91 13.38
C THR A 145 -20.02 19.41 13.06
N GLY A 146 -19.67 19.55 11.77
CA GLY A 146 -18.32 19.83 11.32
C GLY A 146 -17.33 18.68 11.56
N GLN A 147 -17.83 17.48 11.90
CA GLN A 147 -17.01 16.31 12.19
C GLN A 147 -17.06 15.30 11.04
N ILE A 148 -15.97 14.55 10.88
CA ILE A 148 -15.92 13.43 9.93
C ILE A 148 -16.92 12.35 10.40
N HIS A 149 -17.61 11.70 9.45
CA HIS A 149 -18.50 10.59 9.75
C HIS A 149 -17.82 9.52 10.61
N THR A 150 -18.50 9.06 11.66
CA THR A 150 -17.98 8.15 12.68
C THR A 150 -17.33 6.90 12.10
N GLU A 151 -17.88 6.35 11.02
CA GLU A 151 -17.35 5.15 10.36
C GLU A 151 -15.95 5.33 9.73
N LEU A 152 -15.54 6.57 9.48
CA LEU A 152 -14.24 6.97 8.90
C LEU A 152 -13.29 7.61 9.91
N GLN A 153 -13.77 8.04 11.09
CA GLN A 153 -12.98 8.80 12.06
C GLN A 153 -11.67 8.09 12.44
N ASP A 154 -11.75 6.81 12.85
CA ASP A 154 -10.57 6.04 13.24
C ASP A 154 -9.55 5.93 12.11
N GLY A 155 -10.03 5.60 10.90
CA GLY A 155 -9.17 5.48 9.73
C GLY A 155 -8.49 6.80 9.35
N VAL A 156 -9.22 7.92 9.43
CA VAL A 156 -8.64 9.25 9.17
C VAL A 156 -7.65 9.64 10.25
N ALA A 157 -7.94 9.36 11.52
CA ALA A 157 -7.01 9.64 12.63
C ALA A 157 -5.69 8.86 12.47
N THR A 158 -5.76 7.56 12.17
CA THR A 158 -4.56 6.75 11.87
C THR A 158 -3.80 7.29 10.66
N LEU A 159 -4.52 7.69 9.60
CA LEU A 159 -3.91 8.28 8.41
C LEU A 159 -3.17 9.59 8.73
N GLU A 160 -3.74 10.47 9.55
CA GLU A 160 -3.12 11.73 9.96
C GLU A 160 -1.92 11.53 10.89
N GLN A 161 -2.00 10.55 11.80
CA GLN A 161 -0.86 10.16 12.62
C GLN A 161 0.30 9.67 11.74
N LEU A 162 0.02 8.79 10.78
CA LEU A 162 1.04 8.26 9.87
C LEU A 162 1.65 9.34 8.97
N ILE A 163 0.85 10.31 8.52
CA ILE A 163 1.38 11.50 7.80
C ILE A 163 2.39 12.27 8.65
N THR A 164 2.12 12.40 9.95
CA THR A 164 2.99 13.09 10.91
C THR A 164 4.28 12.31 11.13
N GLU A 165 4.18 11.00 11.33
CA GLU A 165 5.34 10.11 11.45
C GLU A 165 6.26 10.18 10.21
N LEU A 166 5.68 10.07 9.00
CA LEU A 166 6.45 10.20 7.74
C LEU A 166 7.15 11.57 7.63
N GLN A 167 6.52 12.63 8.14
CA GLN A 167 7.10 13.98 8.17
C GLN A 167 8.27 14.07 9.14
N GLU A 168 8.15 13.49 10.34
CA GLU A 168 9.19 13.47 11.36
C GLU A 168 10.40 12.65 10.92
N LEU A 169 10.18 11.45 10.36
CA LEU A 169 11.24 10.62 9.78
C LEU A 169 11.98 11.36 8.66
N SER A 170 11.24 12.06 7.80
CA SER A 170 11.85 12.90 6.76
C SER A 170 12.71 14.03 7.35
N GLY A 171 12.29 14.63 8.47
CA GLY A 171 13.07 15.64 9.17
C GLY A 171 14.37 15.08 9.76
N LYS A 172 14.30 13.92 10.41
CA LYS A 172 15.47 13.23 10.98
C LYS A 172 16.53 12.92 9.91
N LEU A 173 16.11 12.37 8.77
CA LEU A 173 17.02 12.02 7.66
C LEU A 173 17.69 13.24 7.03
N ARG A 174 16.98 14.38 6.92
CA ARG A 174 17.58 15.63 6.43
C ARG A 174 18.68 16.14 7.35
N ASN A 175 18.44 16.09 8.67
CA ASN A 175 19.40 16.55 9.66
C ASN A 175 20.63 15.63 9.77
N GLN A 176 20.52 14.35 9.40
CA GLN A 176 21.64 13.40 9.35
C GLN A 176 22.49 13.51 8.07
N SER A 177 21.96 14.16 7.03
CA SER A 177 22.64 14.34 5.74
C SER A 177 23.38 15.69 5.64
N GLN A 178 23.34 16.51 6.70
CA GLN A 178 24.09 17.76 6.87
C GLN A 178 25.30 17.53 7.75
#